data_AF-A0A0N7Z5C6-F1
#
_entry.id   AF-A0A0N7Z5C6-F1
#
_cell.length_a   1.000
_cell.length_b   1.000
_cell.length_c   1.000
_cell.angle_alpha   90.00
_cell.angle_beta   90.00
_cell.angle_gamma   90.00
#
_symmetry.space_group_name_H-M   'P 1'
#
loop_
_entity.id
_entity.type
_entity.pdbx_description
1 polymer ?
#
loop_
_entity_poly.entity_id
_entity_poly.type
_entity_poly.pdbx_seq_one_letter_code
_entity_poly.pdbx_strand_id
1 'polypeptide(L)'
;MPKVKPTLPWECSTKASYVPLTHEGTIVGFCAPEYANTIAKSLNDKELLEKALYQACYDLVARTGGSPDAVTELVQRYRAKVERPLQGSALIGVLLRERQIDLDLTEEEYAKFCDSYRLSRAELRDIYRGEEVESHQLIPIARILGKTVDEVMEAWKGDE
;
A
#
# COMPACT_ATOMS: atom_id res chain seq x y z
N MET A 1 58.40 15.77 -6.75
CA MET A 1 57.22 15.82 -5.85
C MET A 1 56.07 15.11 -6.55
N PRO A 2 55.42 14.10 -5.94
CA PRO A 2 54.30 13.43 -6.59
C PRO A 2 53.14 14.43 -6.71
N LYS A 3 52.56 14.55 -7.91
CA LYS A 3 51.39 15.40 -8.17
C LYS A 3 50.21 14.81 -7.39
N VAL A 4 49.75 15.52 -6.36
CA VAL A 4 48.53 15.17 -5.64
C VAL A 4 47.38 15.27 -6.65
N LYS A 5 46.75 14.13 -6.96
CA LYS A 5 45.54 14.13 -7.79
C LYS A 5 44.47 14.95 -7.05
N PRO A 6 43.78 15.88 -7.74
CA PRO A 6 42.64 16.56 -7.14
C PRO A 6 41.58 15.51 -6.82
N THR A 7 41.15 15.47 -5.56
CA THR A 7 40.10 14.57 -5.08
C THR A 7 38.82 14.83 -5.84
N LEU A 8 38.22 13.79 -6.38
CA LEU A 8 36.96 13.93 -7.12
C LEU A 8 35.82 14.26 -6.13
N PRO A 9 34.75 14.95 -6.57
CA PRO A 9 33.65 15.35 -5.69
C PRO A 9 32.95 14.18 -4.98
N TRP A 10 33.06 12.98 -5.52
CA TRP A 10 32.47 11.74 -5.02
C TRP A 10 33.45 10.86 -4.24
N GLU A 11 34.73 11.24 -4.14
CA GLU A 11 35.74 10.50 -3.39
C GLU A 11 35.69 10.91 -1.91
N CYS A 12 35.63 9.92 -1.02
CA CYS A 12 35.70 10.14 0.42
C CYS A 12 37.08 10.72 0.81
N SER A 13 37.16 12.03 0.98
CA SER A 13 38.34 12.71 1.52
C SER A 13 38.52 12.41 3.00
N THR A 14 39.72 12.02 3.41
CA THR A 14 40.10 11.83 4.82
C THR A 14 40.13 13.13 5.63
N LYS A 15 39.96 14.29 4.97
CA LYS A 15 39.90 15.62 5.60
C LYS A 15 38.47 16.15 5.79
N ALA A 16 37.48 15.46 5.23
CA ALA A 16 36.08 15.87 5.35
C ALA A 16 35.45 15.28 6.61
N SER A 17 34.54 16.05 7.22
CA SER A 17 33.72 15.56 8.33
C SER A 17 32.57 14.72 7.77
N TYR A 18 32.40 13.51 8.28
CA TYR A 18 31.26 12.65 7.96
C TYR A 18 30.45 12.37 9.22
N VAL A 19 29.15 12.20 9.03
CA VAL A 19 28.23 11.81 10.10
C VAL A 19 27.68 10.41 9.82
N PRO A 20 27.44 9.60 10.87
CA PRO A 20 26.86 8.28 10.71
C PRO A 20 25.41 8.39 10.21
N LEU A 21 25.08 7.58 9.22
CA LEU A 21 23.72 7.34 8.77
C LEU A 21 23.15 6.15 9.53
N THR A 22 21.98 6.35 10.13
CA THR A 22 21.28 5.31 10.88
C THR A 22 20.00 4.89 10.18
N HIS A 23 19.77 3.58 10.11
CA HIS A 23 18.53 2.96 9.68
C HIS A 23 18.15 1.88 10.69
N GLU A 24 16.92 1.91 11.21
CA GLU A 24 16.43 0.97 12.24
C GLU A 24 17.39 0.83 13.45
N GLY A 25 17.98 1.95 13.89
CA GLY A 25 18.93 1.98 15.00
C GLY A 25 20.34 1.44 14.69
N THR A 26 20.59 0.99 13.47
CA THR A 26 21.90 0.48 13.02
C THR A 26 22.62 1.50 12.14
N ILE A 27 23.94 1.65 12.32
CA ILE A 27 24.75 2.50 11.45
C ILE A 27 24.98 1.76 10.13
N VAL A 28 24.40 2.30 9.05
CA VAL A 28 24.48 1.72 7.70
C VAL A 28 25.55 2.40 6.83
N GLY A 29 26.12 3.52 7.29
CA GLY A 29 27.20 4.19 6.58
C GLY A 29 27.56 5.54 7.17
N PHE A 30 28.39 6.29 6.43
CA PHE A 30 28.80 7.65 6.77
C PHE A 30 28.62 8.54 5.55
N CYS A 31 28.14 9.76 5.74
CA CYS A 31 27.94 10.70 4.64
C CYS A 31 28.26 12.14 5.06
N ALA A 32 28.37 13.04 4.06
CA ALA A 32 28.55 14.46 4.33
C ALA A 32 27.32 15.02 5.07
N PRO A 33 27.53 15.92 6.06
CA PRO A 33 26.44 16.46 6.90
C PRO A 33 25.29 17.09 6.12
N GLU A 34 25.61 17.74 4.99
CA GLU A 34 24.64 18.40 4.11
C GLU A 34 23.64 17.45 3.45
N TYR A 35 24.00 16.17 3.25
CA TYR A 35 23.12 15.15 2.69
C TYR A 35 22.51 14.23 3.74
N ALA A 36 23.11 14.19 4.93
CA ALA A 36 22.77 13.24 5.99
C ALA A 36 21.29 13.27 6.37
N ASN A 37 20.73 14.46 6.56
CA ASN A 37 19.33 14.60 6.95
C ASN A 37 18.38 14.10 5.87
N THR A 38 18.64 14.42 4.59
CA THR A 38 17.79 13.99 3.48
C THR A 38 17.82 12.47 3.33
N ILE A 39 19.03 11.89 3.35
CA ILE A 39 19.22 10.43 3.22
C ILE A 39 18.61 9.70 4.43
N ALA A 40 18.88 10.16 5.65
CA ALA A 40 18.34 9.55 6.86
C ALA A 40 16.82 9.66 6.93
N LYS A 41 16.24 10.78 6.49
CA LYS A 41 14.78 10.94 6.40
C LYS A 41 14.19 9.91 5.42
N SER A 42 14.68 9.87 4.19
CA SER A 42 14.19 8.91 3.19
C SER A 42 14.37 7.45 3.61
N LEU A 43 15.48 7.09 4.27
CA LEU A 43 15.69 5.74 4.78
C LEU A 43 14.70 5.34 5.87
N ASN A 44 14.23 6.29 6.67
CA ASN A 44 13.37 6.01 7.83
C ASN A 44 11.91 6.50 7.63
N ASP A 45 11.54 6.93 6.42
CA ASP A 45 10.20 7.49 6.15
C ASP A 45 9.08 6.48 6.45
N LYS A 46 9.27 5.20 6.13
CA LYS A 46 8.29 4.16 6.44
C LYS A 46 8.08 4.01 7.95
N GLU A 47 9.16 3.89 8.70
CA GLU A 47 9.11 3.77 10.17
C GLU A 47 8.47 5.02 10.80
N LEU A 48 8.80 6.21 10.28
CA LEU A 48 8.22 7.48 10.72
C LEU A 48 6.70 7.51 10.49
N LEU A 49 6.24 7.10 9.31
CA LEU A 49 4.82 7.02 8.96
C LEU A 49 4.09 6.00 9.83
N GLU A 50 4.69 4.84 10.10
CA GLU A 50 4.10 3.84 10.98
C GLU A 50 3.95 4.33 12.42
N LYS A 51 4.97 5.02 12.94
CA LYS A 51 4.91 5.66 14.27
C LYS A 51 3.87 6.77 14.32
N ALA A 52 3.77 7.58 13.27
CA ALA A 52 2.76 8.64 13.18
C ALA A 52 1.33 8.07 13.16
N LEU A 53 1.10 6.99 12.41
CA LEU A 53 -0.19 6.29 12.40
C LEU A 53 -0.53 5.72 13.78
N TYR A 54 0.44 5.09 14.45
CA TYR A 54 0.26 4.55 15.79
C TYR A 54 -0.09 5.66 16.79
N GLN A 55 0.64 6.78 16.75
CA GLN A 55 0.38 7.94 17.61
C GLN A 55 -1.01 8.53 17.38
N ALA A 56 -1.43 8.67 16.12
CA ALA A 56 -2.76 9.17 15.79
C ALA A 56 -3.87 8.24 16.32
N CYS A 57 -3.69 6.93 16.20
CA CYS A 57 -4.62 5.94 16.76
C CYS A 57 -4.63 5.97 18.28
N TYR A 58 -3.47 6.12 18.92
CA TYR A 58 -3.34 6.27 20.36
C TYR A 58 -4.10 7.49 20.87
N ASP A 59 -3.88 8.66 20.26
CA ASP A 59 -4.54 9.91 20.64
C ASP A 59 -6.07 9.79 20.49
N LEU A 60 -6.54 9.11 19.44
CA LEU A 60 -7.97 8.88 19.20
C LEU A 60 -8.58 7.97 20.28
N VAL A 61 -7.93 6.85 20.58
CA VAL A 61 -8.38 5.89 21.60
C VAL A 61 -8.35 6.52 23.00
N ALA A 62 -7.31 7.28 23.31
CA ALA A 62 -7.17 8.02 24.57
C ALA A 62 -8.30 9.03 24.77
N ARG A 63 -8.70 9.76 23.72
CA ARG A 63 -9.85 10.69 23.77
C ARG A 63 -11.18 9.98 24.03
N THR A 64 -11.31 8.73 23.60
CA THR A 64 -12.52 7.92 23.81
C THR A 64 -12.49 7.08 25.09
N GLY A 65 -11.40 7.14 25.87
CA GLY A 65 -11.24 6.35 27.10
C GLY A 65 -11.03 4.84 26.88
N GLY A 66 -10.52 4.45 25.71
CA GLY A 66 -10.30 3.05 25.34
C GLY A 66 -8.98 2.47 25.88
N SER A 67 -8.79 1.15 25.71
CA SER A 67 -7.60 0.44 26.17
C SER A 67 -6.44 0.49 25.15
N PRO A 68 -5.18 0.28 25.58
CA PRO A 68 -4.02 0.20 24.68
C PRO A 68 -4.15 -0.90 23.61
N ASP A 69 -4.80 -2.03 23.93
CA ASP A 69 -5.02 -3.12 22.97
C ASP A 69 -5.91 -2.68 21.79
N ALA A 70 -6.84 -1.76 22.03
CA ALA A 70 -7.69 -1.18 20.99
C ALA A 70 -6.89 -0.30 20.01
N VAL A 71 -5.73 0.24 20.41
CA VAL A 71 -4.85 1.00 19.51
C VAL A 71 -4.27 0.09 18.44
N THR A 72 -3.76 -1.07 18.83
CA THR A 72 -3.18 -2.05 17.91
C THR A 72 -4.25 -2.57 16.93
N GLU A 73 -5.45 -2.89 17.42
CA GLU A 73 -6.56 -3.31 16.56
C GLU A 73 -6.95 -2.21 15.56
N LEU A 74 -7.00 -0.96 16.01
CA LEU A 74 -7.36 0.18 15.17
C LEU A 74 -6.31 0.45 14.09
N VAL A 75 -5.02 0.36 14.44
CA VAL A 75 -3.92 0.48 13.47
C VAL A 75 -4.01 -0.62 12.42
N GLN A 76 -4.24 -1.88 12.82
CA GLN A 76 -4.40 -2.99 11.88
C GLN A 76 -5.62 -2.80 10.98
N ARG A 77 -6.74 -2.32 11.52
CA ARG A 77 -7.93 -2.00 10.74
C ARG A 77 -7.68 -0.90 9.72
N TYR A 78 -6.92 0.13 10.07
CA TYR A 78 -6.55 1.18 9.11
C TYR A 78 -5.57 0.68 8.06
N ARG A 79 -4.57 -0.13 8.45
CA ARG A 79 -3.66 -0.77 7.47
C ARG A 79 -4.43 -1.64 6.49
N ALA A 80 -5.31 -2.51 6.97
CA ALA A 80 -6.14 -3.37 6.11
C ALA A 80 -7.07 -2.59 5.17
N LYS A 81 -7.43 -1.35 5.49
CA LYS A 81 -8.19 -0.47 4.60
C LYS A 81 -7.34 0.17 3.50
N VAL A 82 -6.04 0.32 3.73
CA VAL A 82 -5.11 1.04 2.85
C VAL A 82 -4.20 0.08 2.06
N GLU A 83 -3.94 -1.11 2.61
CA GLU A 83 -3.28 -2.20 1.90
C GLU A 83 -4.19 -2.69 0.78
N ARG A 84 -3.95 -2.16 -0.42
CA ARG A 84 -4.51 -2.69 -1.65
C ARG A 84 -3.99 -4.12 -1.83
N PRO A 85 -4.87 -5.13 -1.89
CA PRO A 85 -4.44 -6.49 -2.21
C PRO A 85 -3.72 -6.47 -3.56
N LEU A 86 -2.57 -7.14 -3.66
CA LEU A 86 -1.77 -7.16 -4.89
C LEU A 86 -2.35 -8.11 -5.94
N GLN A 87 -3.07 -9.15 -5.51
CA GLN A 87 -3.68 -10.16 -6.36
C GLN A 87 -4.83 -10.88 -5.64
N GLY A 88 -5.53 -11.77 -6.35
CA GLY A 88 -6.54 -12.64 -5.78
C GLY A 88 -7.95 -12.04 -5.76
N SER A 89 -8.89 -12.83 -5.25
CA SER A 89 -10.31 -12.48 -5.13
C SER A 89 -10.53 -11.17 -4.36
N ALA A 90 -9.66 -10.86 -3.39
CA ALA A 90 -9.67 -9.60 -2.66
C ALA A 90 -9.35 -8.38 -3.55
N LEU A 91 -8.39 -8.48 -4.49
CA LEU A 91 -8.10 -7.41 -5.45
C LEU A 91 -9.30 -7.22 -6.39
N ILE A 92 -9.91 -8.30 -6.87
CA ILE A 92 -11.12 -8.22 -7.70
C ILE A 92 -12.24 -7.46 -6.98
N GLY A 93 -12.47 -7.76 -5.70
CA GLY A 93 -13.42 -7.02 -4.87
C GLY A 93 -13.11 -5.52 -4.77
N VAL A 94 -11.82 -5.15 -4.65
CA VAL A 94 -11.40 -3.74 -4.67
C VAL A 94 -11.69 -3.08 -6.02
N LEU A 95 -11.31 -3.73 -7.13
CA LEU A 95 -11.55 -3.21 -8.48
C LEU A 95 -13.04 -2.99 -8.76
N LEU A 96 -13.90 -3.90 -8.29
CA LEU A 96 -15.35 -3.76 -8.42
C LEU A 96 -15.90 -2.58 -7.59
N ARG A 97 -15.34 -2.30 -6.41
CA ARG A 97 -15.71 -1.10 -5.63
C ARG A 97 -15.22 0.20 -6.27
N GLU A 98 -13.99 0.21 -6.77
CA GLU A 98 -13.44 1.35 -7.52
C GLU A 98 -14.34 1.65 -8.71
N ARG A 99 -14.74 0.61 -9.45
CA ARG A 99 -15.65 0.75 -10.58
C ARG A 99 -17.03 1.28 -10.19
N GLN A 100 -17.57 0.86 -9.04
CA GLN A 100 -18.82 1.42 -8.52
C GLN A 100 -18.70 2.92 -8.26
N ILE A 101 -17.60 3.36 -7.63
CA ILE A 101 -17.33 4.77 -7.33
C ILE A 101 -17.17 5.57 -8.63
N ASP A 102 -16.44 5.05 -9.61
CA ASP A 102 -16.22 5.69 -10.91
C ASP A 102 -17.53 5.88 -11.70
N LEU A 103 -18.50 4.97 -11.53
CA LEU A 103 -19.82 5.07 -12.14
C LEU A 103 -20.80 5.91 -11.33
N ASP A 104 -20.42 6.38 -10.13
CA ASP A 104 -21.26 7.13 -9.19
C ASP A 104 -22.60 6.42 -8.89
N LEU A 105 -22.54 5.11 -8.67
CA LEU A 105 -23.71 4.27 -8.41
C LEU A 105 -23.84 3.91 -6.93
N THR A 106 -25.07 3.95 -6.42
CA THR A 106 -25.39 3.36 -5.11
C THR A 106 -25.18 1.85 -5.13
N GLU A 107 -25.06 1.22 -3.96
CA GLU A 107 -24.87 -0.23 -3.88
C GLU A 107 -25.99 -1.02 -4.56
N GLU A 108 -27.24 -0.54 -4.48
CA GLU A 108 -28.38 -1.20 -5.10
C GLU A 108 -28.38 -1.05 -6.63
N GLU A 109 -28.04 0.13 -7.14
CA GLU A 109 -27.91 0.37 -8.58
C GLU A 109 -26.74 -0.42 -9.17
N TYR A 110 -25.61 -0.46 -8.46
CA TYR A 110 -24.45 -1.22 -8.89
C TYR A 110 -24.71 -2.72 -8.90
N ALA A 111 -25.44 -3.26 -7.92
CA ALA A 111 -25.86 -4.65 -7.94
C ALA A 111 -26.73 -4.98 -9.16
N LYS A 112 -27.66 -4.09 -9.54
CA LYS A 112 -28.48 -4.26 -10.77
C LYS A 112 -27.64 -4.13 -12.04
N PHE A 113 -26.66 -3.23 -12.04
CA PHE A 113 -25.69 -3.08 -13.13
C PHE A 113 -24.89 -4.37 -13.33
N CYS A 114 -24.30 -4.94 -12.27
CA CYS A 114 -23.56 -6.21 -12.32
C CYS A 114 -24.45 -7.37 -12.78
N ASP A 115 -25.70 -7.41 -12.33
CA ASP A 115 -26.68 -8.44 -12.72
C ASP A 115 -26.94 -8.44 -14.24
N SER A 116 -26.95 -7.27 -14.88
CA SER A 116 -27.07 -7.14 -16.35
C SER A 116 -25.91 -7.79 -17.11
N TYR A 117 -24.75 -7.95 -16.48
CA TYR A 117 -23.58 -8.66 -17.02
C TYR A 117 -23.49 -10.12 -16.57
N ARG A 118 -24.53 -10.64 -15.89
CA ARG A 118 -24.61 -11.99 -15.32
C ARG A 118 -23.68 -12.23 -14.12
N LEU A 119 -23.39 -11.20 -13.33
CA LEU A 119 -22.80 -11.35 -12.01
C LEU A 119 -23.89 -11.06 -10.97
N SER A 120 -24.42 -12.12 -10.35
CA SER A 120 -25.57 -11.99 -9.46
C SER A 120 -25.21 -11.22 -8.18
N ARG A 121 -26.24 -10.68 -7.51
CA ARG A 121 -26.05 -10.00 -6.21
C ARG A 121 -25.43 -10.90 -5.14
N ALA A 122 -25.70 -12.21 -5.19
CA ALA A 122 -25.10 -13.17 -4.26
C ALA A 122 -23.60 -13.28 -4.53
N GLU A 123 -23.21 -13.54 -5.77
CA GLU A 123 -21.79 -13.64 -6.18
C GLU A 123 -21.03 -12.34 -5.89
N LEU A 124 -21.61 -11.18 -6.20
CA LEU A 124 -20.99 -9.89 -5.90
C LEU A 124 -20.72 -9.72 -4.40
N ARG A 125 -21.68 -10.11 -3.55
CA ARG A 125 -21.52 -10.07 -2.09
C ARG A 125 -20.44 -11.04 -1.62
N ASP A 126 -20.39 -12.23 -2.19
CA ASP A 126 -19.44 -13.27 -1.82
C ASP A 126 -18.01 -12.86 -2.19
N ILE A 127 -17.81 -12.24 -3.37
CA ILE A 127 -16.55 -11.58 -3.77
C ILE A 127 -16.15 -10.49 -2.77
N TYR A 128 -17.08 -9.63 -2.34
CA TYR A 128 -16.79 -8.59 -1.34
C TYR A 128 -16.45 -9.13 0.05
N ARG A 129 -16.76 -10.39 0.34
CA ARG A 129 -16.33 -11.10 1.56
C ARG A 129 -14.97 -11.77 1.39
N GLY A 130 -14.39 -11.72 0.19
CA GLY A 130 -13.14 -12.38 -0.14
C GLY A 130 -13.31 -13.88 -0.43
N GLU A 131 -14.51 -14.34 -0.76
CA GLU A 131 -14.71 -15.70 -1.27
C GLU A 131 -14.06 -15.86 -2.64
N GLU A 132 -13.70 -17.10 -2.99
CA GLU A 132 -12.91 -17.37 -4.17
C GLU A 132 -13.70 -17.09 -5.46
N VAL A 133 -13.10 -16.30 -6.35
CA VAL A 133 -13.68 -16.03 -7.68
C VAL A 133 -13.62 -17.30 -8.52
N GLU A 134 -14.74 -17.65 -9.11
CA GLU A 134 -14.84 -18.81 -10.00
C GLU A 134 -14.56 -18.43 -11.46
N SER A 135 -14.05 -19.38 -12.24
CA SER A 135 -13.65 -19.12 -13.63
C SER A 135 -14.78 -18.62 -14.53
N HIS A 136 -16.05 -18.99 -14.25
CA HIS A 136 -17.20 -18.49 -15.01
C HIS A 136 -17.48 -17.00 -14.77
N GLN A 137 -17.01 -16.45 -13.63
CA GLN A 137 -17.23 -15.06 -13.23
C GLN A 137 -16.26 -14.10 -13.92
N LEU A 138 -15.12 -14.59 -14.42
CA LEU A 138 -14.06 -13.77 -15.02
C LEU A 138 -14.54 -12.94 -16.22
N ILE A 139 -15.36 -13.54 -17.09
CA ILE A 139 -15.89 -12.85 -18.28
C ILE A 139 -16.87 -11.72 -17.88
N PRO A 140 -17.90 -11.96 -17.03
CA PRO A 140 -18.71 -10.90 -16.44
C PRO A 140 -17.90 -9.79 -15.78
N ILE A 141 -16.93 -10.16 -14.93
CA ILE A 141 -16.09 -9.21 -14.19
C ILE A 141 -15.28 -8.32 -15.15
N ALA A 142 -14.65 -8.90 -16.17
CA ALA A 142 -13.91 -8.15 -17.18
C ALA A 142 -14.78 -7.11 -17.87
N ARG A 143 -16.02 -7.47 -18.23
CA ARG A 143 -16.97 -6.52 -18.86
C ARG A 143 -17.39 -5.39 -17.92
N ILE A 144 -17.68 -5.70 -16.66
CA ILE A 144 -18.04 -4.73 -15.63
C ILE A 144 -16.91 -3.71 -15.42
N LEU A 145 -15.67 -4.22 -15.31
CA LEU A 145 -14.47 -3.42 -15.09
C LEU A 145 -13.99 -2.68 -16.35
N GLY A 146 -14.52 -3.00 -17.54
CA GLY A 146 -14.04 -2.45 -18.80
C GLY A 146 -12.62 -2.91 -19.16
N LYS A 147 -12.24 -4.12 -18.75
CA LYS A 147 -10.93 -4.74 -18.92
C LYS A 147 -11.01 -5.97 -19.83
N THR A 148 -9.86 -6.46 -20.29
CA THR A 148 -9.78 -7.77 -20.95
C THR A 148 -9.88 -8.89 -19.90
N VAL A 149 -10.21 -10.11 -20.35
CA VAL A 149 -10.23 -11.28 -19.47
C VAL A 149 -8.83 -11.59 -18.95
N ASP A 150 -7.79 -11.38 -19.78
CA ASP A 150 -6.40 -11.60 -19.41
C ASP A 150 -5.95 -10.66 -18.28
N GLU A 151 -6.29 -9.37 -18.34
CA GLU A 151 -6.00 -8.41 -17.26
C GLU A 151 -6.68 -8.80 -15.94
N VAL A 152 -7.90 -9.35 -16.00
CA VAL A 152 -8.61 -9.82 -14.80
C VAL A 152 -8.02 -11.14 -14.28
N MET A 153 -7.57 -12.02 -15.18
CA MET A 153 -6.86 -13.25 -14.79
C MET A 153 -5.52 -12.95 -14.12
N GLU A 154 -4.76 -12.00 -14.64
CA GLU A 154 -3.50 -11.53 -14.06
C GLU A 154 -3.76 -10.94 -12.65
N ALA A 155 -4.78 -10.08 -12.50
CA ALA A 155 -5.16 -9.57 -11.20
C ALA A 155 -5.63 -10.66 -10.22
N TRP A 156 -6.24 -11.74 -10.71
CA TRP A 156 -6.72 -12.83 -9.86
C TRP A 156 -5.60 -13.82 -9.48
N LYS A 157 -4.76 -14.25 -10.42
CA LYS A 157 -3.74 -15.28 -10.18
C LYS A 157 -2.35 -14.74 -9.86
N GLY A 158 -2.08 -13.47 -10.20
CA GLY A 158 -0.73 -12.91 -10.26
C GLY A 158 -0.02 -13.28 -11.57
N ASP A 159 1.07 -12.58 -11.87
CA ASP A 159 2.05 -13.04 -12.85
C ASP A 159 2.80 -14.26 -12.30
N GLU A 160 2.92 -15.33 -13.10
CA GLU A 160 3.83 -16.46 -12.80
C GLU A 160 5.30 -16.04 -12.81
#